data_AF-A0A0N4XPE9-F1
#
_entry.id   AF-A0A0N4XPE9-F1
#
_cell.length_a   1.000
_cell.length_b   1.000
_cell.length_c   1.000
_cell.angle_alpha   90.00
_cell.angle_beta   90.00
_cell.angle_gamma   90.00
#
_symmetry.space_group_name_H-M   'P 1'
#
loop_
_entity.id
_entity.type
_entity.pdbx_description
1 polymer ?
#
loop_
_entity_poly.entity_id
_entity_poly.type
_entity_poly.pdbx_seq_one_letter_code
_entity_poly.pdbx_strand_id
1 'polypeptide(L)'
;MPIKGFSTRSRPDCRDRRVINGSLNAKSPIQETSRTSAKGSAGLLDLFAPNAHQRLFDTLSASVASEYKGRTTSFDATKIIEYEKPAFSLKKLNEKYSSILYESDMALHPDRLKEIVESSTGDGRKKRKAFVDYMYPRTIWSGGVPYSIHPSIVGRALDNVVRAINFWHQETCIDFRPRKNERQFVEFIGNDVGCWSTVGKDDALGRQVVSIGLGCEH
;
A
#
# COMPACT_ATOMS: atom_id res chain seq x y z
N MET A 1 -0.79 -46.59 -6.80
CA MET A 1 0.25 -45.67 -7.32
C MET A 1 0.36 -44.51 -6.34
N PRO A 2 1.53 -44.27 -5.71
CA PRO A 2 1.67 -43.23 -4.70
C PRO A 2 1.74 -41.84 -5.34
N ILE A 3 1.06 -40.89 -4.71
CA ILE A 3 0.99 -39.47 -5.08
C ILE A 3 2.38 -38.87 -4.91
N LYS A 4 2.96 -38.33 -6.00
CA LYS A 4 4.26 -37.67 -6.00
C LYS A 4 4.25 -36.47 -5.06
N GLY A 5 5.28 -36.39 -4.22
CA GLY A 5 5.43 -35.42 -3.14
C GLY A 5 5.44 -33.97 -3.58
N PHE A 6 4.88 -33.12 -2.72
CA PHE A 6 5.05 -31.67 -2.77
C PHE A 6 6.53 -31.33 -2.56
N SER A 7 7.14 -30.73 -3.58
CA SER A 7 8.47 -30.13 -3.47
C SER A 7 8.41 -28.95 -2.49
N THR A 8 9.05 -29.08 -1.33
CA THR A 8 9.25 -27.96 -0.41
C THR A 8 10.33 -27.05 -1.01
N ARG A 9 9.93 -26.05 -1.81
CA ARG A 9 10.86 -24.97 -2.20
C ARG A 9 11.37 -24.29 -0.94
N SER A 10 12.69 -24.29 -0.74
CA SER A 10 13.35 -23.52 0.30
C SER A 10 13.11 -22.02 0.07
N ARG A 11 12.87 -21.25 1.14
CA ARG A 11 12.66 -19.80 1.03
C ARG A 11 13.83 -19.13 0.28
N PRO A 12 13.58 -18.18 -0.64
CA PRO A 12 14.63 -17.42 -1.30
C PRO A 12 15.53 -16.69 -0.29
N ASP A 13 16.85 -16.76 -0.48
CA ASP A 13 17.82 -16.05 0.37
C ASP A 13 18.01 -14.60 -0.10
N CYS A 14 17.89 -13.66 0.83
CA CYS A 14 18.01 -12.21 0.63
C CYS A 14 19.46 -11.70 0.84
N ARG A 15 20.43 -12.57 1.12
CA ARG A 15 21.81 -12.23 1.53
C ARG A 15 22.72 -11.54 0.50
N ASP A 16 22.17 -10.97 -0.57
CA ASP A 16 22.91 -10.07 -1.46
C ASP A 16 22.39 -8.63 -1.36
N ARG A 17 22.44 -8.07 -0.15
CA ARG A 17 22.38 -6.61 0.02
C ARG A 17 23.80 -6.09 0.03
N ARG A 18 24.26 -5.56 -1.11
CA ARG A 18 25.41 -4.65 -1.14
C ARG A 18 25.16 -3.50 -0.16
N VAL A 19 25.80 -3.61 1.00
CA VAL A 19 25.87 -2.61 2.05
C VAL A 19 26.65 -1.43 1.49
N ILE A 20 25.99 -0.30 1.25
CA ILE A 20 26.71 0.98 1.12
C ILE A 20 26.78 1.55 2.53
N ASN A 21 27.92 1.32 3.18
CA ASN A 21 28.25 1.91 4.47
C ASN A 21 28.30 3.44 4.36
N GLY A 22 27.51 4.12 5.18
CA GLY A 22 27.58 5.56 5.40
C GLY A 22 27.38 5.83 6.88
N SER A 23 28.49 5.95 7.61
CA SER A 23 28.56 6.29 9.02
C SER A 23 28.18 7.75 9.24
N LEU A 24 27.13 8.04 10.01
CA LEU A 24 26.94 9.34 10.66
C LEU A 24 26.26 9.17 12.03
N ASN A 25 26.99 9.58 13.06
CA ASN A 25 26.52 9.77 14.43
C ASN A 25 25.51 10.93 14.49
N ALA A 26 24.42 10.77 15.24
CA ALA A 26 23.64 11.91 15.74
C ALA A 26 22.97 11.57 17.08
N LYS A 27 23.16 12.48 18.03
CA LYS A 27 22.71 12.44 19.43
C LYS A 27 21.20 12.76 19.57
N SER A 28 20.56 12.13 20.55
CA SER A 28 19.32 12.54 21.24
C SER A 28 19.56 13.79 22.11
N PRO A 29 18.55 14.63 22.50
CA PRO A 29 17.31 14.27 23.23
C PRO A 29 16.04 15.03 22.72
N ILE A 30 14.79 14.77 23.12
CA ILE A 30 14.12 15.20 24.37
C ILE A 30 12.65 14.65 24.41
N GLN A 31 12.26 14.19 25.60
CA GLN A 31 10.96 14.11 26.32
C GLN A 31 9.60 13.97 25.60
N GLU A 32 9.02 12.79 25.77
CA GLU A 32 7.82 12.49 26.58
C GLU A 32 6.71 13.56 26.68
N THR A 33 5.56 13.31 26.03
CA THR A 33 4.25 13.50 26.67
C THR A 33 3.32 12.35 26.28
N SER A 34 2.74 11.75 27.31
CA SER A 34 1.75 10.69 27.28
C SER A 34 0.42 11.20 26.74
N ARG A 35 -0.19 10.48 25.81
CA ARG A 35 -1.62 10.60 25.54
C ARG A 35 -2.25 9.23 25.32
N THR A 36 -3.05 8.90 26.33
CA THR A 36 -4.07 7.87 26.48
C THR A 36 -4.58 7.20 25.20
N SER A 37 -4.46 5.87 25.21
CA SER A 37 -5.11 4.90 24.31
C SER A 37 -6.63 5.06 24.34
N ALA A 38 -7.18 5.72 23.32
CA ALA A 38 -8.60 5.57 22.97
C ALA A 38 -8.74 4.35 22.05
N LYS A 39 -9.51 3.35 22.50
CA LYS A 39 -10.10 2.30 21.67
C LYS A 39 -11.09 2.97 20.70
N GLY A 40 -10.59 3.44 19.57
CA GLY A 40 -11.38 3.95 18.45
C GLY A 40 -10.84 3.32 17.18
N SER A 41 -11.71 2.77 16.35
CA SER A 41 -11.36 2.08 15.11
C SER A 41 -10.62 3.03 14.17
N ALA A 42 -9.29 3.01 14.11
CA ALA A 42 -8.59 3.85 13.16
C ALA A 42 -8.75 3.29 11.75
N GLY A 43 -9.73 3.85 11.03
CA GLY A 43 -9.95 3.66 9.61
C GLY A 43 -9.23 4.74 8.80
N LEU A 44 -9.41 4.73 7.48
CA LEU A 44 -8.71 5.67 6.57
C LEU A 44 -8.91 7.16 6.95
N LEU A 45 -10.11 7.52 7.42
CA LEU A 45 -10.47 8.91 7.76
C LEU A 45 -9.74 9.42 9.02
N ASP A 46 -9.25 8.53 9.88
CA ASP A 46 -8.46 8.89 11.06
C ASP A 46 -6.97 9.07 10.73
N LEU A 47 -6.52 8.51 9.60
CA LEU A 47 -5.14 8.60 9.12
C LEU A 47 -4.89 9.88 8.31
N PHE A 48 -5.90 10.41 7.63
CA PHE A 48 -5.75 11.57 6.75
C PHE A 48 -6.90 12.56 6.95
N ALA A 49 -6.58 13.78 7.41
CA ALA A 49 -7.55 14.86 7.44
C ALA A 49 -8.02 15.16 6.00
N PRO A 50 -9.33 15.17 5.71
CA PRO A 50 -9.88 15.18 4.33
C PRO A 50 -9.45 16.38 3.48
N ASN A 51 -9.01 17.47 4.11
CA ASN A 51 -8.76 18.74 3.43
C ASN A 51 -7.35 18.86 2.82
N ALA A 52 -6.42 17.96 3.15
CA ALA A 52 -5.04 18.03 2.66
C ALA A 52 -4.87 17.46 1.23
N HIS A 53 -5.72 16.52 0.83
CA HIS A 53 -5.56 15.76 -0.42
C HIS A 53 -6.36 16.28 -1.61
N GLN A 54 -7.51 16.93 -1.39
CA GLN A 54 -8.43 17.35 -2.47
C GLN A 54 -7.74 18.20 -3.55
N ARG A 55 -6.96 19.21 -3.15
CA ARG A 55 -6.31 20.13 -4.10
C ARG A 55 -5.29 19.45 -5.02
N LEU A 56 -4.64 18.40 -4.55
CA LEU A 56 -3.63 17.67 -5.32
C LEU A 56 -4.26 16.73 -6.35
N PHE A 57 -5.35 16.04 -5.99
CA PHE A 57 -6.09 15.20 -6.93
C PHE A 57 -6.78 16.01 -8.03
N ASP A 58 -7.29 17.19 -7.72
CA ASP A 58 -7.88 18.10 -8.72
C ASP A 58 -6.82 18.53 -9.76
N THR A 59 -5.60 18.82 -9.30
CA THR A 59 -4.48 19.22 -10.16
C THR A 59 -4.05 18.08 -11.09
N LEU A 60 -3.93 16.86 -10.58
CA LEU A 60 -3.65 15.66 -11.38
C LEU A 60 -4.74 15.40 -12.41
N SER A 61 -6.01 15.53 -12.02
CA SER A 61 -7.14 15.30 -12.92
C SER A 61 -7.15 16.32 -14.06
N ALA A 62 -6.82 17.58 -13.76
CA ALA A 62 -6.71 18.65 -14.76
C ALA A 62 -5.52 18.47 -15.71
N SER A 63 -4.36 18.01 -15.21
CA SER A 63 -3.18 17.76 -16.07
C SER A 63 -3.39 16.58 -17.02
N VAL A 64 -4.02 15.50 -16.54
CA VAL A 64 -4.42 14.38 -17.41
C VAL A 64 -5.41 14.87 -18.47
N ALA A 65 -6.45 15.62 -18.08
CA ALA A 65 -7.43 16.13 -19.03
C ALA A 65 -6.83 17.05 -20.11
N SER A 66 -5.78 17.83 -19.77
CA SER A 66 -5.09 18.68 -20.75
C SER A 66 -4.22 17.88 -21.72
N GLU A 67 -3.63 16.76 -21.30
CA GLU A 67 -2.85 15.86 -22.17
C GLU A 67 -3.71 15.19 -23.26
N TYR A 68 -4.99 14.92 -22.98
CA TYR A 68 -5.92 14.31 -23.94
C TYR A 68 -6.68 15.33 -24.81
N LYS A 69 -6.55 16.64 -24.54
CA LYS A 69 -7.29 17.69 -25.26
C LYS A 69 -6.78 17.78 -26.71
N GLY A 70 -7.64 17.43 -27.67
CA GLY A 70 -7.35 17.52 -29.11
C GLY A 70 -6.76 16.25 -29.74
N ARG A 71 -6.66 15.15 -28.98
CA ARG A 71 -6.26 13.86 -29.53
C ARG A 71 -7.48 13.16 -30.14
N THR A 72 -7.50 12.94 -31.45
CA THR A 72 -8.50 12.09 -32.10
C THR A 72 -8.22 10.64 -31.72
N THR A 73 -9.04 10.08 -30.84
CA THR A 73 -9.04 8.65 -30.57
C THR A 73 -9.57 7.94 -31.82
N SER A 74 -8.69 7.33 -32.61
CA SER A 74 -9.08 6.45 -33.71
C SER A 74 -9.70 5.18 -33.12
N PHE A 75 -10.98 5.24 -32.76
CA PHE A 75 -11.74 4.06 -32.35
C PHE A 75 -12.36 3.44 -33.60
N ASP A 76 -11.96 2.22 -33.90
CA ASP A 76 -12.62 1.41 -34.91
C ASP A 76 -13.99 0.98 -34.38
N ALA A 77 -15.03 1.72 -34.75
CA ALA A 77 -16.41 1.47 -34.32
C ALA A 77 -16.97 0.14 -34.84
N THR A 78 -16.30 -0.54 -35.78
CA THR A 78 -16.72 -1.87 -36.26
C THR A 78 -16.28 -3.01 -35.37
N LYS A 79 -15.38 -2.75 -34.42
CA LYS A 79 -14.88 -3.74 -33.47
C LYS A 79 -15.63 -3.61 -32.14
N ILE A 80 -16.85 -4.17 -32.08
CA ILE A 80 -17.57 -4.34 -30.82
C ILE A 80 -16.85 -5.44 -30.04
N ILE A 81 -15.96 -5.04 -29.13
CA ILE A 81 -15.42 -5.95 -28.13
C ILE A 81 -16.47 -5.99 -27.03
N GLU A 82 -17.16 -7.11 -26.88
CA GLU A 82 -18.05 -7.36 -25.75
C GLU A 82 -17.18 -7.51 -24.50
N TYR A 83 -16.92 -6.37 -23.86
CA TYR A 83 -16.17 -6.33 -22.62
C TYR A 83 -17.10 -6.76 -21.51
N GLU A 84 -17.03 -8.04 -21.15
CA GLU A 84 -17.64 -8.53 -19.93
C GLU A 84 -16.97 -7.81 -18.75
N LYS A 85 -17.68 -6.84 -18.17
CA LYS A 85 -17.14 -6.02 -17.09
C LYS A 85 -16.70 -6.97 -15.97
N PRO A 86 -15.43 -6.92 -15.52
CA PRO A 86 -14.99 -7.81 -14.46
C PRO A 86 -15.92 -7.61 -13.27
N ALA A 87 -16.42 -8.72 -12.73
CA ALA A 87 -17.33 -8.71 -11.57
C ALA A 87 -16.72 -7.99 -10.36
N PHE A 88 -15.39 -7.82 -10.36
CA PHE A 88 -14.58 -7.19 -9.33
C PHE A 88 -13.87 -5.94 -9.86
N SER A 89 -13.98 -4.82 -9.15
CA SER A 89 -13.24 -3.58 -9.44
C SER A 89 -12.91 -2.87 -8.14
N LEU A 90 -11.62 -2.75 -7.82
CA LEU A 90 -11.14 -2.02 -6.64
C LEU A 90 -11.64 -0.58 -6.62
N LYS A 91 -11.67 0.08 -7.79
CA LYS A 91 -12.23 1.43 -7.93
C LYS A 91 -13.69 1.53 -7.47
N LYS A 92 -14.50 0.51 -7.75
CA LYS A 92 -15.91 0.46 -7.31
C LYS A 92 -16.01 0.20 -5.80
N LEU A 93 -15.19 -0.70 -5.26
CA LEU A 93 -15.17 -0.99 -3.82
C LEU A 93 -14.71 0.22 -2.99
N ASN A 94 -13.77 0.98 -3.53
CA ASN A 94 -13.14 2.12 -2.88
C ASN A 94 -13.75 3.46 -3.28
N GLU A 95 -14.93 3.47 -3.91
CA GLU A 95 -15.57 4.68 -4.44
C GLU A 95 -15.76 5.75 -3.34
N LYS A 96 -16.11 5.33 -2.12
CA LYS A 96 -16.22 6.19 -0.93
C LYS A 96 -14.93 6.95 -0.61
N TYR A 97 -13.78 6.38 -0.94
CA TYR A 97 -12.44 6.92 -0.65
C TYR A 97 -11.71 7.43 -1.90
N SER A 98 -12.43 7.60 -3.02
CA SER A 98 -11.87 8.04 -4.30
C SER A 98 -11.16 9.40 -4.28
N SER A 99 -11.49 10.27 -3.31
CA SER A 99 -10.85 11.58 -3.12
C SER A 99 -9.59 11.55 -2.24
N ILE A 100 -9.29 10.40 -1.62
CA ILE A 100 -8.16 10.23 -0.68
C ILE A 100 -7.17 9.20 -1.23
N LEU A 101 -7.66 8.11 -1.82
CA LEU A 101 -6.85 7.01 -2.32
C LEU A 101 -6.31 7.29 -3.71
N TYR A 102 -4.99 7.27 -3.83
CA TYR A 102 -4.29 7.30 -5.11
C TYR A 102 -4.40 5.95 -5.81
N GLU A 103 -4.59 5.97 -7.14
CA GLU A 103 -4.93 4.79 -7.97
C GLU A 103 -6.07 3.92 -7.43
N SER A 104 -6.92 4.50 -6.56
CA SER A 104 -8.07 3.88 -5.89
C SER A 104 -7.76 2.98 -4.70
N ASP A 105 -6.52 2.61 -4.39
CA ASP A 105 -6.19 1.67 -3.31
C ASP A 105 -4.95 2.05 -2.48
N MET A 106 -4.23 3.11 -2.85
CA MET A 106 -3.04 3.58 -2.13
C MET A 106 -3.34 4.81 -1.29
N ALA A 107 -3.16 4.70 0.03
CA ALA A 107 -3.18 5.83 0.93
C ALA A 107 -1.77 6.45 1.02
N LEU A 108 -1.57 7.63 0.42
CA LEU A 108 -0.27 8.29 0.37
C LEU A 108 -0.21 9.46 1.35
N HIS A 109 0.97 9.71 1.95
CA HIS A 109 1.22 10.95 2.68
C HIS A 109 1.11 12.17 1.73
N PRO A 110 0.53 13.32 2.15
CA PRO A 110 0.36 14.50 1.30
C PRO A 110 1.63 14.95 0.57
N ASP A 111 2.78 14.94 1.25
CA ASP A 111 4.07 15.35 0.65
C ASP A 111 4.49 14.43 -0.52
N ARG A 112 4.15 13.14 -0.45
CA ARG A 112 4.40 12.17 -1.52
C ARG A 112 3.46 12.40 -2.69
N LEU A 113 2.19 12.65 -2.41
CA LEU A 113 1.21 12.96 -3.44
C LEU A 113 1.65 14.22 -4.22
N LYS A 114 2.16 15.25 -3.52
CA LYS A 114 2.71 16.46 -4.13
C LYS A 114 3.87 16.16 -5.08
N GLU A 115 4.84 15.34 -4.67
CA GLU A 115 5.97 14.94 -5.54
C GLU A 115 5.49 14.21 -6.80
N ILE A 116 4.50 13.31 -6.67
CA ILE A 116 3.91 12.60 -7.81
C ILE A 116 3.27 13.60 -8.76
N VAL A 117 2.48 14.56 -8.26
CA VAL A 117 1.86 15.63 -9.08
C VAL A 117 2.92 16.43 -9.82
N GLU A 118 3.92 16.95 -9.12
CA GLU A 118 5.00 17.75 -9.71
C GLU A 118 5.76 16.96 -10.78
N SER A 119 6.01 15.67 -10.53
CA SER A 119 6.68 14.79 -11.49
C SER A 119 5.84 14.44 -12.71
N SER A 120 4.51 14.42 -12.58
CA SER A 120 3.58 14.17 -13.68
C SER A 120 3.44 15.37 -14.61
N THR A 121 3.67 16.58 -14.09
CA THR A 121 3.65 17.83 -14.87
C THR A 121 5.00 18.17 -15.52
N GLY A 122 6.06 17.45 -15.18
CA GLY A 122 7.40 17.63 -15.74
C GLY A 122 7.60 16.92 -17.08
N ASP A 123 8.36 17.53 -17.98
CA ASP A 123 8.71 16.95 -19.28
C ASP A 123 9.78 15.85 -19.10
N GLY A 124 9.34 14.62 -18.87
CA GLY A 124 10.23 13.48 -18.71
C GLY A 124 9.53 12.25 -18.16
N ARG A 125 9.41 11.20 -18.98
CA ARG A 125 8.83 9.92 -18.59
C ARG A 125 9.72 9.23 -17.55
N LYS A 126 9.50 9.48 -16.25
CA LYS A 126 10.17 8.75 -15.16
C LYS A 126 9.79 7.26 -15.27
N LYS A 127 10.79 6.39 -15.40
CA LYS A 127 10.58 4.93 -15.43
C LYS A 127 9.88 4.49 -14.13
N ARG A 128 8.81 3.71 -14.27
CA ARG A 128 8.16 2.99 -13.15
C ARG A 128 9.24 2.20 -12.39
N LYS A 129 9.53 2.59 -11.15
CA LYS A 129 10.44 1.84 -10.27
C LYS A 129 9.70 1.41 -9.01
N ALA A 130 10.24 0.39 -8.34
CA ALA A 130 9.94 0.09 -6.96
C ALA A 130 10.03 1.37 -6.11
N PHE A 131 9.20 1.45 -5.06
CA PHE A 131 9.17 2.59 -4.16
C PHE A 131 10.56 2.86 -3.58
N VAL A 132 11.20 3.93 -4.06
CA VAL A 132 12.46 4.47 -3.56
C VAL A 132 12.24 5.97 -3.40
N ASP A 133 12.07 6.41 -2.17
CA ASP A 133 11.93 7.82 -1.84
C ASP A 133 13.25 8.44 -1.36
N TYR A 134 13.24 9.74 -1.11
CA TYR A 134 14.40 10.45 -0.56
C TYR A 134 14.76 9.97 0.86
N MET A 135 13.84 9.31 1.56
CA MET A 135 14.04 8.74 2.90
C MET A 135 14.59 7.31 2.85
N TYR A 136 14.75 6.74 1.66
CA TYR A 136 15.27 5.39 1.48
C TYR A 136 16.64 5.24 2.17
N PRO A 137 16.90 4.16 2.93
CA PRO A 137 16.08 2.95 3.07
C PRO A 137 15.14 2.96 4.30
N ARG A 138 14.85 4.10 4.93
CA ARG A 138 14.00 4.14 6.15
C ARG A 138 12.56 3.72 5.89
N THR A 139 12.10 3.89 4.67
CA THR A 139 10.70 3.67 4.26
C THR A 139 10.47 2.28 3.66
N ILE A 140 11.40 1.35 3.90
CA ILE A 140 11.24 -0.08 3.59
C ILE A 140 11.34 -0.94 4.85
N TRP A 141 10.70 -2.11 4.82
CA TRP A 141 10.76 -3.11 5.88
C TRP A 141 12.05 -3.93 5.78
N SER A 142 13.15 -3.34 6.22
CA SER A 142 14.49 -3.91 6.02
C SER A 142 14.77 -5.18 6.83
N GLY A 143 14.14 -5.33 8.01
CA GLY A 143 14.34 -6.42 8.97
C GLY A 143 13.12 -7.34 9.14
N GLY A 144 12.30 -7.48 8.09
CA GLY A 144 11.02 -8.17 8.13
C GLY A 144 9.85 -7.25 8.46
N VAL A 145 8.63 -7.74 8.24
CA VAL A 145 7.36 -7.04 8.44
C VAL A 145 6.67 -7.64 9.67
N PRO A 146 6.72 -6.98 10.85
CA PRO A 146 5.88 -7.35 11.98
C PRO A 146 4.41 -7.13 11.61
N TYR A 147 3.56 -8.12 11.82
CA TYR A 147 2.14 -8.00 11.52
C TYR A 147 1.23 -8.50 12.65
N SER A 148 0.03 -7.93 12.75
CA SER A 148 -1.09 -8.46 13.52
C SER A 148 -2.31 -8.60 12.62
N ILE A 149 -3.21 -9.53 12.97
CA ILE A 149 -4.51 -9.69 12.31
C ILE A 149 -5.55 -9.28 13.34
N HIS A 150 -6.30 -8.22 13.05
CA HIS A 150 -7.35 -7.75 13.92
C HIS A 150 -8.52 -8.75 13.94
N PRO A 151 -9.25 -8.93 15.06
CA PRO A 151 -10.38 -9.86 15.15
C PRO A 151 -11.54 -9.62 14.19
N SER A 152 -11.55 -8.48 13.48
CA SER A 152 -12.52 -8.20 12.42
C SER A 152 -12.25 -8.96 11.12
N ILE A 153 -11.04 -9.48 10.93
CA ILE A 153 -10.71 -10.39 9.82
C ILE A 153 -11.20 -11.79 10.18
N VAL A 154 -12.30 -12.21 9.57
CA VAL A 154 -12.94 -13.51 9.83
C VAL A 154 -13.24 -14.26 8.53
N GLY A 155 -13.50 -15.56 8.64
CA GLY A 155 -13.88 -16.41 7.52
C GLY A 155 -12.88 -16.36 6.37
N ARG A 156 -13.36 -16.16 5.15
CA ARG A 156 -12.54 -16.19 3.93
C ARG A 156 -11.41 -15.15 3.94
N ALA A 157 -11.63 -13.98 4.54
CA ALA A 157 -10.62 -12.93 4.64
C ALA A 157 -9.39 -13.42 5.41
N LEU A 158 -9.60 -14.12 6.54
CA LEU A 158 -8.52 -14.68 7.35
C LEU A 158 -7.72 -15.70 6.55
N ASP A 159 -8.40 -16.63 5.89
CA ASP A 159 -7.76 -17.65 5.06
C ASP A 159 -6.93 -17.04 3.92
N ASN A 160 -7.46 -15.99 3.29
CA ASN A 160 -6.79 -15.27 2.21
C ASN A 160 -5.56 -14.50 2.72
N VAL A 161 -5.64 -13.83 3.87
CA VAL A 161 -4.47 -13.15 4.49
C VAL A 161 -3.36 -14.14 4.79
N VAL A 162 -3.69 -15.27 5.42
CA VAL A 162 -2.70 -16.31 5.76
C VAL A 162 -2.10 -16.92 4.49
N ARG A 163 -2.92 -17.20 3.47
CA ARG A 163 -2.44 -17.68 2.17
C ARG A 163 -1.53 -16.67 1.47
N ALA A 164 -1.86 -15.38 1.50
CA ALA A 164 -1.03 -14.33 0.90
C ALA A 164 0.32 -14.20 1.61
N ILE A 165 0.35 -14.24 2.95
CA ILE A 165 1.60 -14.23 3.73
C ILE A 165 2.48 -15.43 3.36
N ASN A 166 1.89 -16.63 3.30
CA ASN A 166 2.62 -17.84 2.92
C ASN A 166 3.14 -17.79 1.48
N PHE A 167 2.37 -17.22 0.55
CA PHE A 167 2.79 -17.01 -0.82
C PHE A 167 4.03 -16.12 -0.89
N TRP A 168 4.04 -14.97 -0.20
CA TRP A 168 5.21 -14.10 -0.17
C TRP A 168 6.42 -14.75 0.47
N HIS A 169 6.24 -15.56 1.51
CA HIS A 169 7.32 -16.35 2.11
C HIS A 169 7.91 -17.39 1.15
N GLN A 170 7.11 -17.94 0.24
CA GLN A 170 7.54 -18.95 -0.74
C GLN A 170 8.23 -18.33 -1.95
N GLU A 171 7.71 -17.20 -2.44
CA GLU A 171 8.15 -16.59 -3.69
C GLU A 171 9.20 -15.50 -3.50
N THR A 172 9.36 -14.97 -2.28
CA THR A 172 10.31 -13.90 -1.99
C THR A 172 11.04 -14.12 -0.67
N CYS A 173 12.06 -13.29 -0.44
CA CYS A 173 12.76 -13.23 0.84
C CYS A 173 12.15 -12.22 1.82
N ILE A 174 10.92 -11.73 1.57
CA ILE A 174 10.19 -10.89 2.53
C ILE A 174 9.77 -11.78 3.70
N ASP A 175 10.07 -11.34 4.92
CA ASP A 175 9.75 -12.08 6.14
C ASP A 175 8.65 -11.40 6.95
N PHE A 176 7.41 -11.88 6.80
CA PHE A 176 6.32 -11.54 7.70
C PHE A 176 6.44 -12.31 9.02
N ARG A 177 6.39 -11.60 10.16
CA ARG A 177 6.44 -12.20 11.49
C ARG A 177 5.28 -11.71 12.37
N PRO A 178 4.63 -12.58 13.16
CA PRO A 178 3.67 -12.14 14.14
C PRO A 178 4.30 -11.12 15.09
N ARG A 179 3.63 -9.98 15.24
CA ARG A 179 4.05 -8.89 16.12
C ARG A 179 4.17 -9.38 17.56
N LYS A 180 5.22 -8.97 18.24
CA LYS A 180 5.41 -9.16 19.69
C LYS A 180 5.30 -7.81 20.40
N ASN A 181 6.35 -6.99 20.26
CA ASN A 181 6.49 -5.71 20.96
C ASN A 181 6.92 -4.57 20.01
N GLU A 182 6.94 -4.83 18.70
CA GLU A 182 7.35 -3.84 17.72
C GLU A 182 6.39 -2.63 17.75
N ARG A 183 6.98 -1.44 17.84
CA ARG A 183 6.23 -0.18 17.79
C ARG A 183 5.66 0.08 16.40
N GLN A 184 6.39 -0.34 15.38
CA GLN A 184 6.05 -0.24 13.96
C GLN A 184 5.63 -1.60 13.44
N PHE A 185 4.41 -1.71 12.94
CA PHE A 185 3.86 -2.97 12.47
C PHE A 185 2.68 -2.72 11.52
N VAL A 186 2.38 -3.75 10.72
CA VAL A 186 1.20 -3.78 9.87
C VAL A 186 0.05 -4.47 10.61
N GLU A 187 -1.14 -3.90 10.61
CA GLU A 187 -2.35 -4.55 11.10
C GLU A 187 -3.36 -4.74 9.97
N PHE A 188 -3.73 -5.99 9.72
CA PHE A 188 -4.83 -6.32 8.81
C PHE A 188 -6.17 -6.14 9.51
N ILE A 189 -7.07 -5.34 8.95
CA ILE A 189 -8.41 -5.08 9.50
C ILE A 189 -9.50 -5.40 8.48
N GLY A 190 -10.64 -5.92 8.96
CA GLY A 190 -11.81 -6.24 8.14
C GLY A 190 -13.04 -5.38 8.42
N ASN A 191 -12.94 -4.42 9.34
CA ASN A 191 -14.04 -3.58 9.79
C ASN A 191 -14.00 -2.15 9.22
N ASP A 192 -13.24 -1.92 8.15
CA ASP A 192 -13.30 -0.69 7.36
C ASP A 192 -13.92 -0.98 5.99
N VAL A 193 -14.18 0.07 5.21
CA VAL A 193 -14.74 -0.01 3.86
C VAL A 193 -13.59 -0.12 2.86
N GLY A 194 -13.74 -1.04 1.90
CA GLY A 194 -12.83 -1.12 0.77
C GLY A 194 -11.44 -1.69 1.07
N CYS A 195 -10.62 -1.79 0.03
CA CYS A 195 -9.31 -2.43 0.02
C CYS A 195 -8.24 -1.37 -0.17
N TRP A 196 -7.44 -1.10 0.85
CA TRP A 196 -6.42 -0.07 0.74
C TRP A 196 -5.28 -0.29 1.73
N SER A 197 -4.13 0.28 1.43
CA SER A 197 -3.00 0.35 2.37
C SER A 197 -2.17 1.60 2.13
N THR A 198 -1.34 1.96 3.11
CA THR A 198 -0.22 2.87 2.86
C THR A 198 0.85 2.19 2.00
N VAL A 199 1.72 2.99 1.36
CA VAL A 199 2.84 2.48 0.55
C VAL A 199 4.14 2.53 1.34
N GLY A 200 4.83 1.39 1.45
CA GLY A 200 6.11 1.29 2.18
C GLY A 200 5.95 1.25 3.70
N LYS A 201 7.07 1.42 4.40
CA LYS A 201 7.12 1.63 5.84
C LYS A 201 7.00 3.11 6.13
N ASP A 202 6.07 3.49 6.99
CA ASP A 202 5.91 4.86 7.44
C ASP A 202 6.35 4.96 8.89
N ASP A 203 7.46 5.65 9.13
CA ASP A 203 8.02 5.78 10.47
C ASP A 203 7.15 6.62 11.42
N ALA A 204 6.33 7.52 10.88
CA ALA A 204 5.40 8.34 11.64
C ALA A 204 4.19 7.53 12.12
N LEU A 205 3.84 6.46 11.40
CA LEU A 205 2.76 5.56 11.75
C LEU A 205 3.30 4.37 12.55
N GLY A 206 3.05 4.37 13.87
CA GLY A 206 3.34 3.18 14.69
C GLY A 206 2.53 1.96 14.21
N ARG A 207 1.22 2.13 14.08
CA ARG A 207 0.33 1.10 13.54
C ARG A 207 -0.06 1.46 12.12
N GLN A 208 0.45 0.72 11.14
CA GLN A 208 0.07 0.87 9.73
C GLN A 208 -1.05 -0.12 9.39
N VAL A 209 -2.16 0.38 8.87
CA VAL A 209 -3.34 -0.45 8.57
C VAL A 209 -3.32 -0.93 7.12
N VAL A 210 -3.68 -2.20 6.92
CA VAL A 210 -4.09 -2.76 5.63
C VAL A 210 -5.57 -3.14 5.75
N SER A 211 -6.42 -2.45 5.00
CA SER A 211 -7.85 -2.71 4.99
C SER A 211 -8.20 -3.81 4.01
N ILE A 212 -8.85 -4.86 4.51
CA ILE A 212 -9.50 -5.92 3.73
C ILE A 212 -10.98 -5.86 4.10
N GLY A 213 -11.59 -4.73 3.73
CA GLY A 213 -12.98 -4.44 3.99
C GLY A 213 -13.94 -5.29 3.17
N LEU A 214 -15.22 -4.98 3.28
CA LEU A 214 -16.28 -5.70 2.57
C LEU A 214 -16.03 -5.73 1.05
N GLY A 215 -16.04 -6.93 0.47
CA GLY A 215 -15.80 -7.20 -0.94
C GLY A 215 -14.33 -7.50 -1.28
N CYS A 216 -13.39 -7.26 -0.37
CA CYS A 216 -11.95 -7.50 -0.56
C CYS A 216 -11.52 -8.92 -0.18
N GLU A 217 -12.41 -9.67 0.47
CA GLU A 217 -12.12 -10.98 1.04
C GLU A 217 -12.18 -12.14 0.05
N HIS A 218 -12.48 -11.89 -1.23
CA HIS A 218 -12.78 -12.93 -2.22
C HIS A 218 -11.57 -13.41 -3.01
#